data_AF-A0A0G1IYM7-F1
#
_entry.id   AF-A0A0G1IYM7-F1
#
_cell.length_a   1.000
_cell.length_b   1.000
_cell.length_c   1.000
_cell.angle_alpha   90.00
_cell.angle_beta   90.00
_cell.angle_gamma   90.00
#
_symmetry.space_group_name_H-M   'P 1'
#
loop_
_entity.id
_entity.type
_entity.pdbx_description
1 polymer ?
#
loop_
_entity_poly.entity_id
_entity_poly.type
_entity_poly.pdbx_seq_one_letter_code
_entity_poly.pdbx_strand_id
1 'polypeptide(L)'
;MQKPFSLITNMSLYFITGNKNKFEEVKAILGDVEQLDIDLPEIQDIDAKNIIRAKLLEALNYKEGKFIVEDTSLYLDCLKSLPGPLIKWFLKTIENNGLANMAEKLGNNRAEAKTIIGYAKNRDEIEFFEGSIFGKIVAQTGVSGFGWDPIFQPDGFDKTFAEMTTEEKNNVSMRKIALEKLKEFAAKEQNQL
;
A
#
# COMPACT_ATOMS: atom_id res chain seq x y z
N MET A 1 -17.01 45.49 -15.98
CA MET A 1 -15.80 44.69 -15.72
C MET A 1 -16.23 43.32 -15.23
N GLN A 2 -16.17 42.31 -16.10
CA GLN A 2 -16.41 40.91 -15.76
C GLN A 2 -15.25 40.38 -14.92
N LYS A 3 -15.55 39.71 -13.80
CA LYS A 3 -14.57 38.93 -13.05
C LYS A 3 -14.11 37.76 -13.95
N PRO A 4 -12.81 37.42 -13.97
CA PRO A 4 -12.34 36.29 -14.75
C PRO A 4 -12.95 34.99 -14.19
N PHE A 5 -13.41 34.16 -15.11
CA PHE A 5 -13.90 32.81 -14.89
C PHE A 5 -12.78 31.98 -14.24
N SER A 6 -12.94 31.61 -12.97
CA SER A 6 -12.06 30.67 -12.28
C SER A 6 -12.57 29.26 -12.55
N LEU A 7 -12.11 28.65 -13.64
CA LEU A 7 -12.37 27.25 -13.99
C LEU A 7 -11.05 26.46 -14.01
N ILE A 8 -10.45 26.21 -12.86
CA ILE A 8 -9.61 25.02 -12.62
C ILE A 8 -9.69 24.73 -11.11
N THR A 9 -10.77 24.09 -10.65
CA THR A 9 -10.72 23.43 -9.32
C THR A 9 -9.84 22.21 -9.48
N ASN A 10 -8.54 22.36 -9.25
CA ASN A 10 -7.66 21.21 -9.09
C ASN A 10 -8.11 20.51 -7.81
N MET A 11 -8.98 19.50 -7.92
CA MET A 11 -9.52 18.80 -6.75
C MET A 11 -8.35 18.16 -5.99
N SER A 12 -8.21 18.48 -4.71
CA SER A 12 -7.18 17.89 -3.84
C SER A 12 -7.24 16.36 -3.88
N LEU A 13 -6.05 15.74 -3.91
CA LEU A 13 -5.86 14.30 -3.77
C LEU A 13 -5.61 13.97 -2.30
N TYR A 14 -6.47 13.14 -1.72
CA TYR A 14 -6.41 12.75 -0.33
C TYR A 14 -5.96 11.30 -0.17
N PHE A 15 -4.97 11.05 0.67
CA PHE A 15 -4.58 9.70 1.08
C PHE A 15 -5.21 9.32 2.41
N ILE A 16 -6.11 8.34 2.39
CA ILE A 16 -6.75 7.82 3.59
C ILE A 16 -5.81 6.89 4.34
N THR A 17 -5.10 7.43 5.34
CA THR A 17 -4.18 6.66 6.18
C THR A 17 -3.90 7.36 7.51
N GLY A 18 -3.89 6.59 8.60
CA GLY A 18 -3.30 7.02 9.88
C GLY A 18 -1.81 6.68 10.02
N ASN A 19 -1.23 6.00 9.03
CA ASN A 19 0.16 5.56 9.08
C ASN A 19 1.10 6.61 8.47
N LYS A 20 1.87 7.27 9.33
CA LYS A 20 2.84 8.31 8.94
C LYS A 20 3.92 7.80 7.98
N ASN A 21 4.46 6.60 8.20
CA ASN A 21 5.51 6.05 7.33
C ASN A 21 4.98 5.82 5.90
N LYS A 22 3.77 5.26 5.78
CA LYS A 22 3.10 5.12 4.48
C LYS A 22 2.89 6.47 3.80
N PHE A 23 2.45 7.47 4.56
CA PHE A 23 2.23 8.81 4.03
C PHE A 23 3.53 9.44 3.50
N GLU A 24 4.62 9.36 4.24
CA GLU A 24 5.91 9.89 3.80
C GLU A 24 6.41 9.19 2.52
N GLU A 25 6.29 7.86 2.41
CA GLU A 25 6.63 7.12 1.20
C GLU A 25 5.78 7.56 -0.02
N VAL A 26 4.47 7.72 0.17
CA VAL A 26 3.55 8.16 -0.90
C VAL A 26 3.83 9.61 -1.31
N LYS A 27 4.03 10.50 -0.34
CA LYS A 27 4.31 11.92 -0.57
C LYS A 27 5.64 12.12 -1.31
N ALA A 28 6.66 11.34 -0.99
CA ALA A 28 7.94 11.38 -1.69
C ALA A 28 7.83 11.04 -3.19
N ILE A 29 6.82 10.25 -3.60
CA ILE A 29 6.66 9.78 -4.98
C ILE A 29 5.63 10.61 -5.76
N LEU A 30 4.47 10.91 -5.16
CA LEU A 30 3.36 11.62 -5.80
C LEU A 30 3.44 13.15 -5.65
N GLY A 31 4.13 13.66 -4.62
CA GLY A 31 4.20 15.09 -4.34
C GLY A 31 2.94 15.63 -3.65
N ASP A 32 2.06 16.26 -4.43
CA ASP A 32 0.90 17.01 -3.91
C ASP A 32 -0.25 16.07 -3.48
N VAL A 33 -0.12 15.54 -2.26
CA VAL A 33 -1.09 14.63 -1.63
C VAL A 33 -1.31 15.05 -0.17
N GLU A 34 -2.58 15.13 0.23
CA GLU A 34 -2.98 15.47 1.59
C GLU A 34 -3.30 14.21 2.40
N GLN A 35 -2.76 14.09 3.62
CA GLN A 35 -3.11 12.99 4.51
C GLN A 35 -4.50 13.21 5.13
N LEU A 36 -5.38 12.21 5.05
CA LEU A 36 -6.60 12.14 5.85
C LEU A 36 -6.51 10.96 6.81
N ASP A 37 -6.28 11.28 8.08
CA ASP A 37 -6.35 10.31 9.17
C ASP A 37 -7.79 10.22 9.68
N ILE A 38 -8.60 9.47 8.94
CA ILE A 38 -9.98 9.15 9.30
C ILE A 38 -10.10 7.66 9.58
N ASP A 39 -10.74 7.32 10.70
CA ASP A 39 -10.99 5.94 11.09
C ASP A 39 -12.22 5.42 10.33
N LEU A 40 -11.96 4.83 9.17
CA LEU A 40 -12.99 4.19 8.34
C LEU A 40 -13.03 2.68 8.58
N PRO A 41 -14.22 2.06 8.57
CA PRO A 41 -14.35 0.61 8.66
C PRO A 41 -13.52 -0.11 7.60
N GLU A 42 -12.76 -1.11 8.04
CA GLU A 42 -11.99 -2.01 7.17
C GLU A 42 -12.65 -3.39 7.22
N ILE A 43 -13.32 -3.76 6.13
CA ILE A 43 -13.94 -5.08 6.01
C ILE A 43 -12.85 -6.16 5.93
N GLN A 44 -13.23 -7.39 6.26
CA GLN A 44 -12.34 -8.55 6.08
C GLN A 44 -12.66 -9.22 4.75
N ASP A 45 -11.66 -9.29 3.88
CA ASP A 45 -11.72 -10.01 2.62
C ASP A 45 -10.31 -10.56 2.31
N ILE A 46 -10.24 -11.60 1.49
CA ILE A 46 -8.97 -12.11 0.95
C ILE A 46 -8.56 -11.35 -0.31
N ASP A 47 -9.50 -10.68 -0.97
CA ASP A 47 -9.23 -9.75 -2.07
C ASP A 47 -9.10 -8.31 -1.54
N ALA A 48 -7.87 -7.80 -1.51
CA ALA A 48 -7.57 -6.42 -1.11
C ALA A 48 -8.37 -5.37 -1.92
N LYS A 49 -8.78 -5.64 -3.17
CA LYS A 49 -9.58 -4.69 -3.95
C LYS A 49 -10.95 -4.45 -3.34
N ASN A 50 -11.57 -5.46 -2.72
CA ASN A 50 -12.85 -5.31 -2.04
C ASN A 50 -12.70 -4.44 -0.79
N ILE A 51 -11.63 -4.65 -0.02
CA ILE A 51 -11.30 -3.86 1.18
C ILE A 51 -11.09 -2.39 0.79
N ILE A 52 -10.23 -2.15 -0.22
CA ILE A 52 -9.92 -0.83 -0.74
C ILE A 52 -11.18 -0.13 -1.27
N ARG A 53 -11.99 -0.83 -2.09
CA ARG A 53 -13.22 -0.28 -2.65
C ARG A 53 -14.19 0.15 -1.56
N ALA A 54 -14.43 -0.70 -0.55
CA ALA A 54 -15.32 -0.37 0.56
C ALA A 54 -14.86 0.92 1.26
N LYS A 55 -13.56 1.02 1.54
CA LYS A 55 -12.97 2.19 2.21
C LYS A 55 -13.02 3.46 1.35
N LEU A 56 -12.82 3.36 0.04
CA LEU A 56 -12.96 4.49 -0.88
C LEU A 56 -14.41 4.99 -0.96
N LEU A 57 -15.38 4.08 -1.02
CA LEU A 57 -16.80 4.46 -1.06
C LEU A 57 -17.23 5.17 0.22
N GLU A 58 -16.70 4.77 1.38
CA GLU A 58 -16.90 5.50 2.63
C GLU A 58 -16.21 6.87 2.64
N ALA A 59 -14.97 6.96 2.13
CA ALA A 59 -14.24 8.22 2.05
C ALA A 59 -14.96 9.26 1.17
N LEU A 60 -15.56 8.82 0.05
CA LEU A 60 -16.36 9.67 -0.84
C LEU A 60 -17.62 10.24 -0.17
N ASN A 61 -18.12 9.64 0.91
CA ASN A 61 -19.22 10.20 1.69
C ASN A 61 -18.76 11.30 2.67
N TYR A 62 -17.45 11.43 2.91
CA TYR A 62 -16.90 12.30 3.95
C TYR A 62 -16.64 13.73 3.47
N LYS A 63 -16.09 13.91 2.26
CA LYS A 63 -15.86 15.21 1.63
C LYS A 63 -15.69 15.10 0.12
N GLU A 64 -15.83 16.21 -0.58
CA GLU A 64 -15.48 16.30 -1.98
C GLU A 64 -13.95 16.23 -2.17
N GLY A 65 -13.51 15.46 -3.16
CA GLY A 65 -12.10 15.24 -3.44
C GLY A 65 -11.84 13.99 -4.24
N LYS A 66 -10.59 13.80 -4.63
CA LYS A 66 -10.07 12.53 -5.14
C LYS A 66 -9.44 11.79 -3.97
N PHE A 67 -9.59 10.48 -3.93
CA PHE A 67 -9.13 9.68 -2.80
C PHE A 67 -8.22 8.56 -3.26
N ILE A 68 -7.16 8.31 -2.50
CA ILE A 68 -6.38 7.08 -2.59
C ILE A 68 -6.45 6.32 -1.27
N VAL A 69 -6.55 5.00 -1.39
CA VAL A 69 -6.45 4.03 -0.29
C VAL A 69 -5.43 2.98 -0.71
N GLU A 70 -4.60 2.55 0.24
CA GLU A 70 -3.56 1.56 0.00
C GLU A 70 -3.75 0.35 0.91
N ASP A 71 -3.76 -0.85 0.33
CA ASP A 71 -3.50 -2.10 1.03
C ASP A 71 -2.08 -2.61 0.73
N THR A 72 -1.40 -3.08 1.76
CA THR A 72 -0.07 -3.71 1.62
C THR A 72 -0.09 -5.05 2.33
N SER A 73 0.00 -6.09 1.52
CA SER A 73 -0.24 -7.47 1.89
C SER A 73 1.02 -8.31 1.76
N LEU A 74 1.11 -9.37 2.56
CA LEU A 74 2.18 -10.37 2.49
C LEU A 74 1.56 -11.75 2.31
N TYR A 75 1.88 -12.43 1.21
CA TYR A 75 1.33 -13.73 0.84
C TYR A 75 2.41 -14.79 1.00
N LEU A 76 2.19 -15.80 1.86
CA LEU A 76 3.13 -16.89 2.09
C LEU A 76 2.68 -18.14 1.32
N ASP A 77 3.58 -18.72 0.54
CA ASP A 77 3.28 -19.93 -0.23
C ASP A 77 2.93 -21.12 0.69
N CYS A 78 3.62 -21.24 1.83
CA CYS A 78 3.33 -22.28 2.82
C CYS A 78 1.92 -22.22 3.41
N LEU A 79 1.25 -21.06 3.33
CA LEU A 79 -0.10 -20.84 3.84
C LEU A 79 -1.12 -20.67 2.71
N LYS A 80 -0.80 -21.12 1.49
CA LYS A 80 -1.67 -20.93 0.31
C LYS A 80 -2.07 -19.46 0.16
N SER A 81 -1.07 -18.58 0.22
CA SER A 81 -1.17 -17.13 0.05
C SER A 81 -1.77 -16.36 1.25
N LEU A 82 -2.19 -17.02 2.33
CA LEU A 82 -2.40 -16.30 3.60
C LEU A 82 -1.06 -15.80 4.18
N PRO A 83 -1.05 -14.76 5.03
CA PRO A 83 -2.21 -14.01 5.51
C PRO A 83 -2.78 -12.98 4.51
N GLY A 84 -2.03 -12.64 3.46
CA GLY A 84 -2.48 -11.68 2.44
C GLY A 84 -2.90 -10.34 3.08
N PRO A 85 -4.10 -9.82 2.77
CA PRO A 85 -4.62 -8.58 3.36
C PRO A 85 -4.83 -8.64 4.87
N LEU A 86 -4.89 -9.84 5.46
CA LEU A 86 -5.10 -10.03 6.89
C LEU A 86 -3.80 -9.91 7.71
N ILE A 87 -2.67 -9.58 7.06
CA ILE A 87 -1.33 -9.55 7.68
C ILE A 87 -1.25 -8.71 8.96
N LYS A 88 -2.01 -7.62 9.06
CA LYS A 88 -2.09 -6.78 10.27
C LYS A 88 -2.49 -7.58 11.50
N TRP A 89 -3.45 -8.50 11.36
CA TRP A 89 -3.95 -9.33 12.45
C TRP A 89 -2.94 -10.41 12.86
N PHE A 90 -2.21 -10.96 11.89
CA PHE A 90 -1.13 -11.91 12.15
C PHE A 90 0.01 -11.22 12.91
N LEU A 91 0.45 -10.05 12.45
CA LEU A 91 1.47 -9.28 13.16
C LEU A 91 1.05 -8.90 14.58
N LYS A 92 -0.23 -8.57 14.80
CA LYS A 92 -0.75 -8.23 16.13
C LYS A 92 -0.76 -9.43 17.10
N THR A 93 -0.84 -10.65 16.59
CA THR A 93 -1.13 -11.84 17.42
C THR A 93 0.07 -12.77 17.55
N ILE A 94 0.75 -13.05 16.44
CA ILE A 94 1.90 -13.96 16.41
C ILE A 94 3.21 -13.25 16.10
N GLU A 95 3.14 -11.96 15.78
CA GLU A 95 4.29 -11.10 15.47
C GLU A 95 5.14 -11.63 14.30
N ASN A 96 6.27 -10.97 14.05
CA ASN A 96 7.22 -11.36 13.00
C ASN A 96 7.82 -12.74 13.25
N ASN A 97 8.20 -13.03 14.50
CA ASN A 97 8.77 -14.32 14.87
C ASN A 97 7.78 -15.48 14.64
N GLY A 98 6.50 -15.29 14.92
CA GLY A 98 5.49 -16.33 14.68
C GLY A 98 5.32 -16.64 13.19
N LEU A 99 5.31 -15.61 12.33
CA LEU A 99 5.27 -15.78 10.88
C LEU A 99 6.52 -16.51 10.35
N ALA A 100 7.71 -16.11 10.80
CA ALA A 100 8.96 -16.75 10.39
C ALA A 100 9.02 -18.22 10.82
N ASN A 101 8.67 -18.50 12.09
CA ASN A 101 8.62 -19.87 12.62
C ASN A 101 7.61 -20.75 11.86
N MET A 102 6.51 -20.18 11.41
CA MET A 102 5.50 -20.91 10.63
C MET A 102 6.04 -21.31 9.25
N ALA A 103 6.68 -20.37 8.55
CA ALA A 103 7.30 -20.62 7.26
C ALA A 103 8.42 -21.68 7.34
N GLU A 104 9.25 -21.60 8.39
CA GLU A 104 10.30 -22.58 8.67
C GLU A 104 9.71 -23.99 8.92
N LYS A 105 8.75 -24.11 9.84
CA LYS A 105 8.15 -25.42 10.20
C LYS A 105 7.39 -26.08 9.07
N LEU A 106 6.81 -25.29 8.16
CA LEU A 106 6.11 -25.79 6.97
C LEU A 106 7.06 -26.07 5.80
N GLY A 107 8.35 -25.75 5.93
CA GLY A 107 9.38 -26.07 4.94
C GLY A 107 9.28 -25.30 3.62
N ASN A 108 8.53 -24.19 3.60
CA ASN A 108 8.44 -23.32 2.43
C ASN A 108 8.38 -21.87 2.88
N ASN A 109 9.46 -21.13 2.61
CA ASN A 109 9.60 -19.73 2.97
C ASN A 109 9.36 -18.78 1.81
N ARG A 110 8.88 -19.24 0.66
CA ARG A 110 8.58 -18.37 -0.47
C ARG A 110 7.42 -17.43 -0.13
N ALA A 111 7.56 -16.16 -0.50
CA ALA A 111 6.54 -15.15 -0.27
C ALA A 111 6.46 -14.11 -1.39
N GLU A 112 5.29 -13.50 -1.53
CA GLU A 112 5.02 -12.34 -2.36
C GLU A 112 4.61 -11.15 -1.48
N ALA A 113 5.28 -10.02 -1.66
CA ALA A 113 4.86 -8.74 -1.10
C ALA A 113 4.10 -7.95 -2.18
N LYS A 114 2.87 -7.52 -1.88
CA LYS A 114 2.02 -6.81 -2.84
C LYS A 114 1.46 -5.53 -2.23
N THR A 115 1.48 -4.47 -3.00
CA THR A 115 0.72 -3.25 -2.70
C THR A 115 -0.33 -3.04 -3.78
N ILE A 116 -1.56 -2.77 -3.35
CA ILE A 116 -2.64 -2.33 -4.23
C ILE A 116 -3.06 -0.93 -3.78
N ILE A 117 -3.12 0.00 -4.72
CA ILE A 117 -3.61 1.36 -4.51
C ILE A 117 -4.90 1.49 -5.29
N GLY A 118 -5.99 1.81 -4.59
CA GLY A 118 -7.22 2.25 -5.24
C GLY A 118 -7.24 3.77 -5.31
N TYR A 119 -7.63 4.30 -6.47
CA TYR A 119 -7.90 5.72 -6.71
C TYR A 119 -9.38 5.87 -7.03
N ALA A 120 -10.06 6.77 -6.34
CA ALA A 120 -11.44 7.13 -6.62
C ALA A 120 -11.56 8.62 -6.92
N LYS A 121 -12.11 8.93 -8.09
CA LYS A 121 -12.53 10.29 -8.45
C LYS A 121 -13.99 10.53 -8.09
N ASN A 122 -14.82 9.49 -8.19
CA ASN A 122 -16.19 9.42 -7.71
C ASN A 122 -16.56 7.93 -7.51
N ARG A 123 -17.84 7.64 -7.26
CA ARG A 123 -18.32 6.28 -6.98
C ARG A 123 -18.23 5.33 -8.18
N ASP A 124 -18.25 5.86 -9.39
CA ASP A 124 -18.26 5.09 -10.64
C ASP A 124 -16.86 4.97 -11.25
N GLU A 125 -15.97 5.92 -10.97
CA GLU A 125 -14.59 5.97 -11.44
C GLU A 125 -13.62 5.54 -10.32
N ILE A 126 -13.47 4.21 -10.14
CA ILE A 126 -12.49 3.60 -9.22
C ILE A 126 -11.50 2.74 -10.01
N GLU A 127 -10.21 3.12 -9.94
CA GLU A 127 -9.10 2.44 -10.61
C GLU A 127 -8.16 1.79 -9.58
N PHE A 128 -7.52 0.69 -9.97
CA PHE A 128 -6.57 -0.04 -9.11
C PHE A 128 -5.20 -0.15 -9.75
N PHE A 129 -4.17 0.13 -8.95
CA PHE A 129 -2.77 0.07 -9.35
C PHE A 129 -2.04 -0.90 -8.44
N GLU A 130 -1.38 -1.88 -9.04
CA GLU A 130 -0.75 -2.98 -8.32
C GLU A 130 0.75 -3.00 -8.55
N GLY A 131 1.49 -3.22 -7.47
CA GLY A 131 2.89 -3.60 -7.54
C GLY A 131 3.10 -4.85 -6.71
N SER A 132 3.98 -5.74 -7.17
CA SER A 132 4.41 -6.88 -6.39
C SER A 132 5.87 -7.17 -6.61
N ILE A 133 6.46 -7.80 -5.60
CA ILE A 133 7.80 -8.34 -5.63
C ILE A 133 7.78 -9.68 -4.90
N PHE A 134 8.70 -10.55 -5.30
CA PHE A 134 8.87 -11.82 -4.63
C PHE A 134 10.09 -11.80 -3.71
N GLY A 135 10.06 -12.66 -2.71
CA GLY A 135 11.14 -12.83 -1.75
C GLY A 135 10.98 -14.11 -0.94
N LYS A 136 11.62 -14.12 0.22
CA LYS A 136 11.52 -15.21 1.19
C LYS A 136 11.34 -14.68 2.59
N ILE A 137 10.67 -15.47 3.41
CA ILE A 137 10.58 -15.27 4.85
C ILE A 137 11.86 -15.80 5.51
N VAL A 138 12.46 -14.98 6.34
CA VAL A 138 13.69 -15.30 7.08
C VAL A 138 13.48 -15.05 8.57
N ALA A 139 14.43 -15.52 9.39
CA ALA A 139 14.49 -15.14 10.79
C ALA A 139 14.59 -13.61 10.89
N GLN A 140 13.97 -13.05 11.93
CA GLN A 140 13.89 -11.61 12.10
C GLN A 140 15.29 -10.96 12.21
N THR A 141 15.59 -10.02 11.31
CA THR A 141 16.83 -9.21 11.32
C THR A 141 16.53 -7.72 11.14
N GLY A 142 17.52 -6.87 11.39
CA GLY A 142 17.36 -5.42 11.34
C GLY A 142 16.58 -4.82 12.52
N VAL A 143 16.41 -3.50 12.49
CA VAL A 143 15.63 -2.79 13.51
C VAL A 143 14.16 -2.87 13.13
N SER A 144 13.32 -3.35 14.05
CA SER A 144 11.88 -3.45 13.83
C SER A 144 11.28 -2.05 13.66
N GLY A 145 11.11 -1.62 12.41
CA GLY A 145 10.50 -0.34 12.05
C GLY A 145 9.00 -0.49 11.84
N PHE A 146 8.60 -1.08 10.72
CA PHE A 146 7.20 -1.15 10.32
C PHE A 146 6.82 -2.54 9.78
N GLY A 147 5.72 -3.08 10.31
CA GLY A 147 5.08 -4.28 9.79
C GLY A 147 5.99 -5.51 9.79
N TRP A 148 6.03 -6.17 8.63
CA TRP A 148 6.74 -7.42 8.38
C TRP A 148 8.11 -7.24 7.70
N ASP A 149 8.58 -6.00 7.57
CA ASP A 149 9.88 -5.68 6.99
C ASP A 149 11.05 -6.51 7.58
N PRO A 150 11.11 -6.78 8.90
CA PRO A 150 12.22 -7.53 9.50
C PRO A 150 12.34 -9.00 9.11
N ILE A 151 11.32 -9.58 8.47
CA ILE A 151 11.29 -11.01 8.12
C ILE A 151 11.20 -11.24 6.62
N PHE A 152 11.11 -10.19 5.80
CA PHE A 152 11.01 -10.31 4.35
C PHE A 152 12.32 -9.92 3.68
N GLN A 153 12.98 -10.90 3.05
CA GLN A 153 14.15 -10.70 2.20
C GLN A 153 13.70 -10.75 0.73
N PRO A 154 13.72 -9.63 -0.01
CA PRO A 154 13.37 -9.61 -1.43
C PRO A 154 14.38 -10.39 -2.27
N ASP A 155 13.93 -10.93 -3.40
CA ASP A 155 14.80 -11.64 -4.34
C ASP A 155 15.92 -10.71 -4.87
N GLY A 156 17.15 -11.24 -4.94
CA GLY A 156 18.32 -10.49 -5.39
C GLY A 156 19.01 -9.65 -4.31
N PHE A 157 18.56 -9.72 -3.07
CA PHE A 157 19.16 -9.01 -1.93
C PHE A 157 19.51 -9.99 -0.80
N ASP A 158 20.56 -9.66 -0.04
CA ASP A 158 20.96 -10.37 1.19
C ASP A 158 20.53 -9.65 2.47
N LYS A 159 19.70 -8.62 2.33
CA LYS A 159 19.15 -7.81 3.42
C LYS A 159 17.63 -7.97 3.48
N THR A 160 17.06 -7.96 4.68
CA THR A 160 15.63 -7.75 4.84
C THR A 160 15.25 -6.30 4.57
N PHE A 161 13.96 -6.03 4.39
CA PHE A 161 13.49 -4.65 4.28
C PHE A 161 13.79 -3.79 5.51
N ALA A 162 13.89 -4.36 6.70
CA ALA A 162 14.27 -3.63 7.90
C ALA A 162 15.76 -3.23 7.95
N GLU A 163 16.59 -3.87 7.13
CA GLU A 163 18.03 -3.59 7.01
C GLU A 163 18.34 -2.65 5.84
N MET A 164 17.34 -2.32 5.03
CA MET A 164 17.43 -1.34 3.95
C MET A 164 17.13 0.05 4.48
N THR A 165 17.87 1.04 3.98
CA THR A 165 17.48 2.44 4.08
C THR A 165 16.16 2.69 3.36
N THR A 166 15.45 3.77 3.73
CA THR A 166 14.21 4.18 3.03
C THR A 166 14.43 4.33 1.53
N GLU A 167 15.58 4.87 1.11
CA GLU A 167 15.93 5.04 -0.31
C GLU A 167 16.14 3.69 -1.03
N GLU A 168 16.93 2.78 -0.45
CA GLU A 168 17.14 1.42 -0.99
C GLU A 168 15.80 0.69 -1.13
N LYS A 169 14.98 0.70 -0.08
CA LYS A 169 13.66 0.05 -0.09
C LYS A 169 12.76 0.68 -1.14
N ASN A 170 12.67 2.01 -1.17
CA ASN A 170 11.83 2.71 -2.14
C ASN A 170 12.22 2.34 -3.56
N ASN A 171 13.49 2.13 -3.87
CA ASN A 171 13.91 1.78 -5.22
C ASN A 171 13.35 0.46 -5.76
N VAL A 172 13.01 -0.48 -4.87
CA VAL A 172 12.57 -1.83 -5.25
C VAL A 172 11.17 -2.19 -4.73
N SER A 173 10.56 -1.35 -3.90
CA SER A 173 9.32 -1.73 -3.22
C SER A 173 8.15 -1.87 -4.18
N MET A 174 7.31 -2.85 -3.86
CA MET A 174 5.98 -3.02 -4.45
C MET A 174 5.14 -1.74 -4.39
N ARG A 175 5.29 -0.93 -3.34
CA ARG A 175 4.61 0.36 -3.20
C ARG A 175 5.06 1.36 -4.26
N LYS A 176 6.37 1.49 -4.53
CA LYS A 176 6.86 2.34 -5.62
C LYS A 176 6.29 1.91 -6.96
N ILE A 177 6.30 0.61 -7.25
CA ILE A 177 5.75 0.07 -8.51
C ILE A 177 4.26 0.45 -8.67
N ALA A 178 3.46 0.31 -7.61
CA ALA A 178 2.05 0.71 -7.64
C ALA A 178 1.87 2.22 -7.82
N LEU A 179 2.66 3.03 -7.12
CA LEU A 179 2.60 4.50 -7.19
C LEU A 179 3.03 5.06 -8.54
N GLU A 180 4.06 4.50 -9.17
CA GLU A 180 4.48 4.91 -10.52
C GLU A 180 3.37 4.64 -11.54
N LYS A 181 2.67 3.50 -11.43
CA LYS A 181 1.49 3.22 -12.27
C LYS A 181 0.36 4.23 -12.06
N LEU A 182 0.07 4.60 -10.80
CA LEU A 182 -0.89 5.66 -10.48
C LEU A 182 -0.45 7.01 -11.06
N LYS A 183 0.83 7.34 -10.96
CA LYS A 183 1.40 8.59 -11.48
C LYS A 183 1.30 8.67 -12.99
N GLU A 184 1.62 7.59 -13.70
CA GLU A 184 1.43 7.49 -15.15
C GLU A 184 -0.03 7.67 -15.56
N PHE A 185 -0.96 7.08 -14.80
CA PHE A 185 -2.40 7.25 -15.03
C PHE A 185 -2.83 8.71 -14.83
N ALA A 186 -2.44 9.33 -13.71
CA ALA A 186 -2.78 10.71 -13.40
C ALA A 186 -2.23 11.71 -14.44
N ALA A 187 -1.01 11.48 -14.95
CA ALA A 187 -0.43 12.28 -16.02
C ALA A 187 -1.22 12.15 -17.35
N LYS A 188 -1.77 10.97 -17.64
CA LYS A 188 -2.62 10.77 -18.83
C LYS A 188 -3.98 11.44 -18.68
N GLU A 189 -4.61 11.40 -17.50
CA GLU A 189 -5.87 12.14 -17.24
C GLU A 189 -5.69 13.65 -17.44
N GLN A 190 -4.56 14.23 -17.02
CA GLN A 190 -4.30 15.68 -17.20
C GLN A 190 -4.12 16.09 -18.67
N ASN A 191 -3.61 15.20 -19.52
CA ASN A 191 -3.38 15.47 -20.95
C ASN A 191 -4.63 15.24 -21.83
N GLN A 192 -5.74 14.77 -21.25
CA GLN A 192 -7.01 14.53 -21.95
C GLN A 192 -8.04 15.66 -21.73
N LEU A 193 -7.70 16.67 -20.93
CA LEU A 193 -8.44 17.91 -20.70
C LEU A 193 -7.87 19.05 -21.55
#